data_AF-A0A6J0VI40-F1
#
_entry.id   AF-A0A6J0VI40-F1
#
_cell.length_a   1.000
_cell.length_b   1.000
_cell.length_c   1.000
_cell.angle_alpha   90.00
_cell.angle_beta   90.00
_cell.angle_gamma   90.00
#
_symmetry.space_group_name_H-M   'P 1'
#
loop_
_entity.id
_entity.type
_entity.pdbx_description
1 polymer ?
#
loop_
_entity_poly.entity_id
_entity_poly.type
_entity_poly.pdbx_seq_one_letter_code
_entity_poly.pdbx_strand_id
1 'polypeptide(L)'
;MLREAGLLDRLRVQGCDVKDYGNLQFSDVPDDSPFNGTKNPRSVGKANQMLASVTADVKRSGRTSVVLGGDHSLAIGSISGHAAVHPDLCLVWVDAHTDINTPLTSPSGNLHGQPLAFLIKELQKEMPDVPGFSWVKPRLSAKDVVYIGVRDVDPGEELLVKSLGIKCYSMSEIDKLGIGKVMEETLAYLLAKAALSSGYNGGQPSSWQDTRRSEHHYQFSCGNDPVLLWSIAWEV
;
A
#
# COMPACT_ATOMS: atom_id res chain seq x y z
N MET A 1 17.58 12.19 2.59
CA MET A 1 17.90 10.93 3.29
C MET A 1 18.13 9.74 2.36
N LEU A 2 17.10 8.98 1.92
CA LEU A 2 17.36 7.72 1.15
C LEU A 2 18.07 7.93 -0.19
N ARG A 3 17.76 9.01 -0.91
CA ARG A 3 18.47 9.37 -2.16
C ARG A 3 19.96 9.63 -1.88
N GLU A 4 20.25 10.39 -0.84
CA GLU A 4 21.62 10.73 -0.41
C GLU A 4 22.36 9.51 0.14
N ALA A 5 21.65 8.53 0.71
CA ALA A 5 22.20 7.26 1.17
C ALA A 5 22.57 6.30 0.00
N GLY A 6 22.47 6.75 -1.25
CA GLY A 6 22.90 6.00 -2.44
C GLY A 6 21.89 5.00 -2.97
N LEU A 7 20.59 5.16 -2.66
CA LEU A 7 19.54 4.25 -3.15
C LEU A 7 19.57 4.08 -4.68
N LEU A 8 19.66 5.19 -5.43
CA LEU A 8 19.63 5.16 -6.89
C LEU A 8 20.82 4.40 -7.46
N ASP A 9 22.01 4.60 -6.88
CA ASP A 9 23.23 3.93 -7.34
C ASP A 9 23.19 2.44 -7.02
N ARG A 10 22.67 2.06 -5.85
CA ARG A 10 22.46 0.64 -5.50
C ARG A 10 21.52 -0.04 -6.49
N LEU A 11 20.41 0.59 -6.87
CA LEU A 11 19.49 0.05 -7.87
C LEU A 11 20.16 -0.10 -9.25
N ARG A 12 20.94 0.90 -9.68
CA ARG A 12 21.71 0.83 -10.94
C ARG A 12 22.74 -0.29 -10.94
N VAL A 13 23.46 -0.48 -9.82
CA VAL A 13 24.43 -1.57 -9.66
C VAL A 13 23.77 -2.95 -9.74
N GLN A 14 22.51 -3.07 -9.34
CA GLN A 14 21.70 -4.28 -9.54
C GLN A 14 21.17 -4.45 -10.97
N GLY A 15 21.53 -3.56 -11.89
CA GLY A 15 21.13 -3.63 -13.31
C GLY A 15 19.76 -3.03 -13.62
N CYS A 16 19.14 -2.29 -12.68
CA CYS A 16 17.86 -1.64 -12.94
C CYS A 16 18.01 -0.40 -13.84
N ASP A 17 17.10 -0.23 -14.80
CA ASP A 17 16.90 1.03 -15.52
C ASP A 17 16.17 2.05 -14.61
N VAL A 18 16.95 2.83 -13.88
CA VAL A 18 16.44 3.79 -12.88
C VAL A 18 16.17 5.14 -13.52
N LYS A 19 14.90 5.55 -13.50
CA LYS A 19 14.46 6.93 -13.78
C LYS A 19 13.99 7.60 -12.49
N ASP A 20 14.67 8.68 -12.11
CA ASP A 20 14.29 9.50 -10.96
C ASP A 20 13.34 10.63 -11.42
N TYR A 21 12.13 10.66 -10.85
CA TYR A 21 11.09 11.64 -11.15
C TYR A 21 11.14 12.87 -10.23
N GLY A 22 12.13 12.96 -9.34
CA GLY A 22 12.27 14.07 -8.39
C GLY A 22 11.29 13.99 -7.22
N ASN A 23 11.26 15.03 -6.39
CA ASN A 23 10.30 15.16 -5.30
C ASN A 23 9.07 15.93 -5.80
N LEU A 24 7.89 15.37 -5.57
CA LEU A 24 6.64 16.09 -5.82
C LEU A 24 6.57 17.34 -4.92
N GLN A 25 6.09 18.43 -5.49
CA GLN A 25 5.92 19.70 -4.78
C GLN A 25 4.46 19.83 -4.37
N PHE A 26 4.21 19.85 -3.07
CA PHE A 26 2.88 20.02 -2.51
C PHE A 26 2.68 21.47 -2.08
N SER A 27 1.58 22.07 -2.52
CA SER A 27 1.20 23.42 -2.13
C SER A 27 0.41 23.41 -0.83
N ASP A 28 0.59 24.42 0.01
CA ASP A 28 -0.29 24.64 1.16
C ASP A 28 -1.75 24.79 0.72
N VAL A 29 -2.65 24.21 1.52
CA VAL A 29 -4.10 24.37 1.34
C VAL A 29 -4.60 25.29 2.45
N PRO A 30 -5.09 26.50 2.13
CA PRO A 30 -5.62 27.41 3.14
C PRO A 30 -6.85 26.82 3.81
N ASP A 31 -7.03 27.12 5.10
CA ASP A 31 -8.19 26.77 5.91
C ASP A 31 -8.54 25.26 5.91
N ASP A 32 -7.52 24.40 6.06
CA ASP A 32 -7.72 22.96 6.13
C ASP A 32 -8.14 22.47 7.54
N SER A 33 -9.30 22.96 7.98
CA SER A 33 -9.87 22.59 9.27
C SER A 33 -10.21 21.09 9.32
N PRO A 34 -10.07 20.45 10.49
CA PRO A 34 -10.45 19.05 10.67
C PRO A 34 -11.90 18.76 10.25
N PHE A 35 -12.14 17.55 9.74
CA PHE A 35 -13.47 17.06 9.34
C PHE A 35 -13.79 15.78 10.11
N ASN A 36 -14.83 15.77 10.94
CA ASN A 36 -15.17 14.64 11.81
C ASN A 36 -13.94 14.09 12.58
N GLY A 37 -13.12 14.99 13.12
CA GLY A 37 -11.87 14.62 13.81
C GLY A 37 -10.68 14.31 12.89
N THR A 38 -10.90 14.06 11.60
CA THR A 38 -9.84 13.83 10.60
C THR A 38 -9.03 15.11 10.37
N LYS A 39 -7.72 15.04 10.58
CA LYS A 39 -6.80 16.18 10.48
C LYS A 39 -6.31 16.38 9.05
N ASN A 40 -6.20 17.64 8.62
CA ASN A 40 -5.65 18.07 7.34
C ASN A 40 -6.21 17.33 6.09
N PRO A 41 -7.53 17.08 5.99
CA PRO A 41 -8.08 16.24 4.93
C PRO A 41 -7.87 16.80 3.53
N ARG A 42 -7.96 18.12 3.34
CA ARG A 42 -7.84 18.72 1.99
C ARG A 42 -6.39 18.70 1.51
N SER A 43 -5.43 18.94 2.40
CA SER A 43 -4.00 18.90 2.10
C SER A 43 -3.56 17.50 1.71
N VAL A 44 -3.92 16.50 2.52
CA VAL A 44 -3.59 15.09 2.24
C VAL A 44 -4.31 14.61 0.97
N GLY A 45 -5.59 14.96 0.80
CA GLY A 45 -6.36 14.63 -0.41
C GLY A 45 -5.74 15.21 -1.68
N LYS A 46 -5.33 16.48 -1.68
CA LYS A 46 -4.70 17.15 -2.82
C LYS A 46 -3.33 16.55 -3.16
N ALA A 47 -2.50 16.29 -2.15
CA ALA A 47 -1.19 15.66 -2.32
C ALA A 47 -1.33 14.26 -2.94
N ASN A 48 -2.27 13.46 -2.42
CA ASN A 48 -2.53 12.13 -2.93
C ASN A 48 -3.14 12.11 -4.34
N GLN A 49 -3.95 13.11 -4.70
CA GLN A 49 -4.47 13.24 -6.07
C GLN A 49 -3.34 13.45 -7.08
N MET A 50 -2.37 14.31 -6.74
CA MET A 50 -1.18 14.53 -7.56
C MET A 50 -0.34 13.26 -7.67
N LEU A 51 -0.09 12.59 -6.54
CA LEU A 51 0.66 11.34 -6.50
C LEU A 51 -0.02 10.22 -7.31
N ALA A 52 -1.34 10.14 -7.28
CA ALA A 52 -2.10 9.17 -8.06
C ALA A 52 -1.93 9.41 -9.56
N SER A 53 -1.96 10.68 -10.02
CA SER A 53 -1.71 11.03 -11.42
C SER A 53 -0.31 10.59 -11.86
N VAL A 54 0.72 10.96 -11.09
CA VAL A 54 2.12 10.64 -11.40
C VAL A 54 2.34 9.13 -11.41
N THR A 55 1.83 8.43 -10.40
CA THR A 55 1.95 6.96 -10.31
C THR A 55 1.29 6.28 -11.51
N ALA A 56 0.09 6.74 -11.90
CA ALA A 56 -0.59 6.21 -13.07
C ALA A 56 0.23 6.42 -14.37
N ASP A 57 0.87 7.59 -14.54
CA ASP A 57 1.71 7.85 -15.72
C ASP A 57 2.97 6.97 -15.74
N VAL A 58 3.61 6.76 -14.58
CA VAL A 58 4.73 5.82 -14.46
C VAL A 58 4.28 4.41 -14.84
N LYS A 59 3.15 3.95 -14.32
CA LYS A 59 2.61 2.61 -14.63
C LYS A 59 2.25 2.46 -16.10
N ARG A 60 1.61 3.47 -16.73
CA ARG A 60 1.32 3.48 -18.17
C ARG A 60 2.58 3.42 -19.04
N SER A 61 3.70 3.94 -18.55
CA SER A 61 4.99 3.83 -19.24
C SER A 61 5.65 2.45 -19.14
N GLY A 62 4.97 1.46 -18.55
CA GLY A 62 5.49 0.10 -18.38
C GLY A 62 6.56 -0.01 -17.29
N ARG A 63 6.70 0.99 -16.42
CA ARG A 63 7.70 1.01 -15.35
C ARG A 63 7.14 0.47 -14.03
N THR A 64 8.03 -0.10 -13.22
CA THR A 64 7.80 -0.27 -11.79
C THR A 64 7.96 1.07 -11.09
N SER A 65 6.96 1.44 -10.29
CA SER A 65 6.99 2.66 -9.47
C SER A 65 7.52 2.35 -8.07
N VAL A 66 8.52 3.10 -7.63
CA VAL A 66 8.97 3.13 -6.24
C VAL A 66 8.65 4.52 -5.71
N VAL A 67 7.76 4.60 -4.72
CA VAL A 67 7.38 5.86 -4.07
C VAL A 67 8.10 5.95 -2.74
N LEU A 68 8.86 7.03 -2.55
CA LEU A 68 9.58 7.31 -1.31
C LEU A 68 8.81 8.37 -0.54
N GLY A 69 8.37 7.99 0.64
CA GLY A 69 7.33 8.70 1.36
C GLY A 69 7.76 9.57 2.53
N GLY A 70 6.77 10.31 3.03
CA GLY A 70 6.68 10.73 4.43
C GLY A 70 5.85 9.70 5.20
N ASP A 71 4.69 10.09 5.74
CA ASP A 71 3.77 9.17 6.41
C ASP A 71 2.96 8.28 5.44
N HIS A 72 2.30 7.26 5.98
CA HIS A 72 1.63 6.22 5.19
C HIS A 72 0.35 6.67 4.47
N SER A 73 -0.16 7.88 4.73
CA SER A 73 -1.33 8.40 4.01
C SER A 73 -1.09 8.55 2.51
N LEU A 74 0.17 8.62 2.06
CA LEU A 74 0.56 8.61 0.65
C LEU A 74 0.12 7.34 -0.10
N ALA A 75 -0.14 6.24 0.62
CA ALA A 75 -0.59 5.00 0.03
C ALA A 75 -1.92 5.17 -0.70
N ILE A 76 -2.77 6.13 -0.27
CA ILE A 76 -4.01 6.49 -0.96
C ILE A 76 -3.72 6.86 -2.42
N GLY A 77 -2.72 7.72 -2.64
CA GLY A 77 -2.31 8.20 -3.95
C GLY A 77 -1.59 7.13 -4.76
N SER A 78 -0.56 6.50 -4.19
CA SER A 78 0.24 5.51 -4.92
C SER A 78 -0.60 4.31 -5.37
N ILE A 79 -1.44 3.77 -4.48
CA ILE A 79 -2.30 2.63 -4.79
C ILE A 79 -3.42 3.04 -5.75
N SER A 80 -4.05 4.21 -5.57
CA SER A 80 -5.09 4.69 -6.51
C SER A 80 -4.55 4.85 -7.92
N GLY A 81 -3.34 5.39 -8.07
CA GLY A 81 -2.68 5.56 -9.37
C GLY A 81 -2.33 4.22 -10.02
N HIS A 82 -1.81 3.27 -9.23
CA HIS A 82 -1.49 1.93 -9.73
C HIS A 82 -2.76 1.17 -10.14
N ALA A 83 -3.77 1.12 -9.28
CA ALA A 83 -5.02 0.41 -9.52
C ALA A 83 -5.85 1.01 -10.68
N ALA A 84 -5.63 2.28 -11.03
CA ALA A 84 -6.23 2.90 -12.20
C ALA A 84 -5.68 2.34 -13.53
N VAL A 85 -4.48 1.75 -13.51
CA VAL A 85 -3.83 1.13 -14.67
C VAL A 85 -3.94 -0.39 -14.64
N HIS A 86 -3.86 -0.99 -13.44
CA HIS A 86 -3.96 -2.42 -13.20
C HIS A 86 -5.13 -2.72 -12.25
N PRO A 87 -6.36 -2.89 -12.76
CA PRO A 87 -7.56 -3.07 -11.94
C PRO A 87 -7.60 -4.42 -11.18
N ASP A 88 -6.72 -5.35 -11.54
CA ASP A 88 -6.51 -6.65 -10.91
C ASP A 88 -5.46 -6.62 -9.77
N LEU A 89 -4.93 -5.43 -9.44
CA LEU A 89 -3.92 -5.22 -8.42
C LEU A 89 -4.23 -5.95 -7.10
N CYS A 90 -3.24 -6.72 -6.64
CA CYS A 90 -3.15 -7.34 -5.33
C CYS A 90 -2.14 -6.59 -4.46
N LEU A 91 -2.42 -6.51 -3.15
CA LEU A 91 -1.66 -5.71 -2.21
C LEU A 91 -1.10 -6.59 -1.09
N VAL A 92 0.21 -6.49 -0.87
CA VAL A 92 0.85 -6.96 0.35
C VAL A 92 1.17 -5.75 1.21
N TRP A 93 0.54 -5.67 2.38
CA TRP A 93 0.72 -4.59 3.35
C TRP A 93 1.61 -5.09 4.49
N VAL A 94 2.86 -4.67 4.50
CA VAL A 94 3.84 -5.07 5.52
C VAL A 94 3.94 -3.95 6.54
N ASP A 95 3.31 -4.14 7.70
CA ASP A 95 3.22 -3.09 8.71
C ASP A 95 2.92 -3.64 10.12
N ALA A 96 3.21 -2.85 11.14
CA ALA A 96 2.80 -3.09 12.52
C ALA A 96 1.31 -2.86 12.71
N HIS A 97 0.75 -1.89 11.98
CA HIS A 97 -0.64 -1.44 12.03
C HIS A 97 -1.43 -1.99 10.84
N THR A 98 -2.74 -1.87 10.88
CA THR A 98 -3.58 -2.26 9.73
C THR A 98 -4.01 -1.09 8.87
N ASP A 99 -3.91 0.14 9.38
CA ASP A 99 -4.13 1.37 8.64
C ASP A 99 -5.49 1.43 7.90
N ILE A 100 -6.48 0.79 8.52
CA ILE A 100 -7.82 0.57 7.96
C ILE A 100 -8.89 1.26 8.79
N ASN A 101 -8.52 2.09 9.77
CA ASN A 101 -9.50 2.94 10.42
C ASN A 101 -10.26 3.79 9.39
N THR A 102 -11.57 3.92 9.56
CA THR A 102 -12.35 4.96 8.88
C THR A 102 -12.21 6.28 9.64
N PRO A 103 -12.60 7.42 9.04
CA PRO A 103 -12.76 8.68 9.75
C PRO A 103 -13.65 8.60 11.01
N LEU A 104 -14.52 7.58 11.10
CA LEU A 104 -15.44 7.37 12.21
C LEU A 104 -14.88 6.45 13.30
N THR A 105 -13.92 5.58 12.97
CA THR A 105 -13.32 4.64 13.93
C THR A 105 -11.96 5.09 14.45
N SER A 106 -11.27 5.99 13.74
CA SER A 106 -9.93 6.45 14.11
C SER A 106 -9.91 7.14 15.48
N PRO A 107 -9.06 6.70 16.42
CA PRO A 107 -8.94 7.37 17.72
C PRO A 107 -8.13 8.67 17.65
N SER A 108 -7.23 8.81 16.67
CA SER A 108 -6.30 9.93 16.57
C SER A 108 -6.73 11.01 15.57
N GLY A 109 -7.57 10.64 14.60
CA GLY A 109 -7.93 11.47 13.45
C GLY A 109 -6.79 11.67 12.45
N ASN A 110 -5.64 11.02 12.63
CA ASN A 110 -4.53 11.10 11.68
C ASN A 110 -4.81 10.20 10.47
N LEU A 111 -4.60 10.71 9.25
CA LEU A 111 -4.90 9.99 8.01
C LEU A 111 -3.93 8.85 7.67
N HIS A 112 -2.74 8.82 8.29
CA HIS A 112 -1.78 7.73 8.08
C HIS A 112 -2.27 6.36 8.55
N GLY A 113 -3.17 6.31 9.55
CA GLY A 113 -3.81 5.08 10.02
C GLY A 113 -5.15 4.78 9.35
N GLN A 114 -5.49 5.50 8.28
CA GLN A 114 -6.75 5.34 7.54
C GLN A 114 -6.64 4.98 6.04
N PRO A 115 -5.46 4.89 5.39
CA PRO A 115 -5.37 4.82 3.93
C PRO A 115 -6.15 3.65 3.32
N LEU A 116 -6.17 2.46 3.93
CA LEU A 116 -6.86 1.30 3.36
C LEU A 116 -8.38 1.45 3.38
N ALA A 117 -8.95 2.16 4.35
CA ALA A 117 -10.39 2.43 4.39
C ALA A 117 -10.88 3.20 3.15
N PHE A 118 -10.07 4.11 2.62
CA PHE A 118 -10.38 4.86 1.40
C PHE A 118 -10.28 4.01 0.12
N LEU A 119 -9.59 2.87 0.15
CA LEU A 119 -9.21 2.11 -1.04
C LEU A 119 -10.02 0.81 -1.23
N ILE A 120 -10.60 0.29 -0.15
CA ILE A 120 -11.37 -0.96 -0.12
C ILE A 120 -12.82 -0.69 -0.54
N LYS A 121 -13.30 -1.42 -1.56
CA LYS A 121 -14.66 -1.31 -2.13
C LYS A 121 -15.73 -1.59 -1.09
N GLU A 122 -15.52 -2.61 -0.26
CA GLU A 122 -16.48 -3.09 0.73
C GLU A 122 -16.79 -2.03 1.81
N LEU A 123 -15.86 -1.11 2.07
CA LEU A 123 -16.03 -0.03 3.06
C LEU A 123 -16.67 1.23 2.51
N GLN A 124 -16.91 1.33 1.20
CA GLN A 124 -17.38 2.57 0.56
C GLN A 124 -18.69 3.10 1.16
N LYS A 125 -19.59 2.22 1.62
CA LYS A 125 -20.88 2.61 2.22
C LYS A 125 -20.74 3.18 3.63
N GLU A 126 -19.63 2.88 4.30
CA GLU A 126 -19.34 3.30 5.67
C GLU A 126 -18.47 4.57 5.71
N MET A 127 -17.91 4.95 4.56
CA MET A 127 -17.06 6.13 4.43
C MET A 127 -17.88 7.42 4.30
N PRO A 128 -17.61 8.45 5.13
CA PRO A 128 -18.19 9.77 4.93
C PRO A 128 -17.55 10.48 3.72
N ASP A 129 -18.23 11.51 3.20
CA ASP A 129 -17.72 12.37 2.13
C ASP A 129 -16.60 13.30 2.65
N VAL A 130 -15.40 12.76 2.84
CA VAL A 130 -14.24 13.51 3.36
C VAL A 130 -13.79 14.58 2.35
N PRO A 131 -13.70 15.87 2.76
CA PRO A 131 -13.23 16.94 1.88
C PRO A 131 -11.84 16.64 1.30
N GLY A 132 -11.68 16.82 -0.02
CA GLY A 132 -10.42 16.56 -0.73
C GLY A 132 -10.25 15.12 -1.24
N PHE A 133 -11.18 14.21 -0.95
CA PHE A 133 -11.10 12.80 -1.35
C PHE A 133 -12.14 12.36 -2.41
N SER A 134 -12.94 13.29 -2.95
CA SER A 134 -13.96 12.97 -3.97
C SER A 134 -13.41 12.37 -5.28
N TRP A 135 -12.11 12.50 -5.52
CA TRP A 135 -11.42 11.91 -6.67
C TRP A 135 -11.07 10.43 -6.46
N VAL A 136 -11.05 9.95 -5.22
CA VAL A 136 -10.71 8.57 -4.89
C VAL A 136 -11.82 7.65 -5.38
N LYS A 137 -11.41 6.59 -6.07
CA LYS A 137 -12.30 5.52 -6.52
C LYS A 137 -11.78 4.20 -5.92
N PRO A 138 -12.46 3.61 -4.93
CA PRO A 138 -12.05 2.35 -4.33
C PRO A 138 -11.98 1.24 -5.40
N ARG A 139 -10.78 0.71 -5.62
CA ARG A 139 -10.52 -0.30 -6.66
C ARG A 139 -10.06 -1.64 -6.10
N LEU A 140 -9.65 -1.70 -4.84
CA LEU A 140 -9.26 -2.94 -4.17
C LEU A 140 -10.47 -3.61 -3.53
N SER A 141 -10.55 -4.93 -3.60
CA SER A 141 -11.40 -5.70 -2.69
C SER A 141 -10.59 -6.08 -1.46
N ALA A 142 -11.23 -6.19 -0.30
CA ALA A 142 -10.63 -6.71 0.92
C ALA A 142 -9.87 -8.03 0.70
N LYS A 143 -10.39 -8.87 -0.21
CA LYS A 143 -9.84 -10.18 -0.55
C LYS A 143 -8.53 -10.12 -1.37
N ASP A 144 -8.18 -8.95 -1.88
CA ASP A 144 -6.98 -8.69 -2.69
C ASP A 144 -5.84 -8.12 -1.82
N VAL A 145 -6.05 -8.02 -0.51
CA VAL A 145 -5.08 -7.50 0.48
C VAL A 145 -4.63 -8.62 1.40
N VAL A 146 -3.32 -8.66 1.68
CA VAL A 146 -2.73 -9.49 2.74
C VAL A 146 -1.87 -8.62 3.64
N TYR A 147 -2.12 -8.66 4.95
CA TYR A 147 -1.27 -8.03 5.95
C TYR A 147 -0.15 -8.96 6.42
N ILE A 148 1.04 -8.41 6.67
CA ILE A 148 2.18 -9.11 7.25
C ILE A 148 2.85 -8.23 8.30
N GLY A 149 3.05 -8.74 9.52
CA GLY A 149 3.79 -8.05 10.58
C GLY A 149 2.93 -7.33 11.62
N VAL A 150 1.61 -7.50 11.52
CA VAL A 150 0.64 -6.79 12.36
C VAL A 150 0.81 -7.17 13.83
N ARG A 151 0.84 -6.16 14.70
CA ARG A 151 1.03 -6.34 16.15
C ARG A 151 0.42 -5.24 17.00
N ASP A 152 0.04 -4.12 16.41
CA ASP A 152 -0.58 -2.99 17.11
C ASP A 152 -1.82 -2.57 16.32
N VAL A 153 -3.00 -2.85 16.88
CA VAL A 153 -4.27 -2.77 16.14
C VAL A 153 -5.32 -2.14 17.06
N ASP A 154 -5.95 -1.08 16.58
CA ASP A 154 -7.06 -0.48 17.31
C ASP A 154 -8.28 -1.42 17.35
N PRO A 155 -9.13 -1.36 18.39
CA PRO A 155 -10.34 -2.18 18.43
C PRO A 155 -11.26 -2.01 17.22
N GLY A 156 -11.34 -0.79 16.66
CA GLY A 156 -12.10 -0.50 15.44
C GLY A 156 -11.53 -1.22 14.22
N GLU A 157 -10.21 -1.24 14.09
CA GLU A 157 -9.52 -1.93 13.01
C GLU A 157 -9.67 -3.45 13.10
N GLU A 158 -9.55 -4.03 14.29
CA GLU A 158 -9.69 -5.46 14.50
C GLU A 158 -11.07 -5.95 14.02
N LEU A 159 -12.13 -5.17 14.29
CA LEU A 159 -13.49 -5.47 13.82
C LEU A 159 -13.60 -5.39 12.29
N LEU A 160 -13.00 -4.38 11.67
CA LEU A 160 -13.00 -4.22 10.21
C LEU A 160 -12.24 -5.36 9.53
N VAL A 161 -11.03 -5.68 9.99
CA VAL A 161 -10.21 -6.76 9.44
C VAL A 161 -10.95 -8.10 9.51
N LYS A 162 -11.56 -8.41 10.66
CA LYS A 162 -12.34 -9.65 10.86
C LYS A 162 -13.60 -9.69 9.99
N SER A 163 -14.39 -8.61 9.97
CA SER A 163 -15.66 -8.55 9.23
C SER A 163 -15.46 -8.62 7.71
N LEU A 164 -14.37 -8.02 7.21
CA LEU A 164 -13.99 -8.07 5.81
C LEU A 164 -13.28 -9.37 5.42
N GLY A 165 -12.85 -10.17 6.39
CA GLY A 165 -12.11 -11.41 6.15
C GLY A 165 -10.76 -11.18 5.48
N ILE A 166 -10.08 -10.08 5.79
CA ILE A 166 -8.76 -9.77 5.21
C ILE A 166 -7.75 -10.74 5.80
N LYS A 167 -6.92 -11.33 4.92
CA LYS A 167 -5.88 -12.25 5.37
C LYS A 167 -4.80 -11.46 6.10
N CYS A 168 -4.49 -11.86 7.32
CA CYS A 168 -3.54 -11.15 8.19
C CYS A 168 -2.57 -12.14 8.80
N TYR A 169 -1.28 -11.82 8.75
CA TYR A 169 -0.22 -12.52 9.46
C TYR A 169 0.37 -11.59 10.52
N SER A 170 -0.03 -11.82 11.76
CA SER A 170 0.53 -11.14 12.93
C SER A 170 1.99 -11.54 13.19
N MET A 171 2.70 -10.77 14.01
CA MET A 171 4.05 -11.17 14.46
C MET A 171 4.06 -12.56 15.14
N SER A 172 3.02 -12.89 15.92
CA SER A 172 2.89 -14.21 16.54
C SER A 172 2.69 -15.35 15.52
N GLU A 173 2.09 -15.07 14.36
CA GLU A 173 1.99 -16.05 13.28
C GLU A 173 3.30 -16.19 12.52
N ILE A 174 4.02 -15.08 12.32
CA ILE A 174 5.37 -15.09 11.73
C ILE A 174 6.32 -15.90 12.61
N ASP A 175 6.27 -15.75 13.94
CA ASP A 175 7.11 -16.52 14.88
C ASP A 175 6.84 -18.03 14.82
N LYS A 176 5.57 -18.41 14.58
CA LYS A 176 5.15 -19.83 14.50
C LYS A 176 5.46 -20.46 13.15
N LEU A 177 5.22 -19.75 12.06
CA LEU A 177 5.31 -20.27 10.69
C LEU A 177 6.68 -20.05 10.06
N GLY A 178 7.40 -19.01 10.51
CA GLY A 178 8.57 -18.47 9.84
C GLY A 178 8.21 -17.59 8.64
N ILE A 179 8.99 -16.53 8.41
CA ILE A 179 8.71 -15.55 7.35
C ILE A 179 8.68 -16.19 5.94
N GLY A 180 9.53 -17.20 5.69
CA GLY A 180 9.52 -17.92 4.42
C GLY A 180 8.17 -18.55 4.10
N LYS A 181 7.55 -19.21 5.10
CA LYS A 181 6.24 -19.85 4.92
C LYS A 181 5.12 -18.83 4.73
N VAL A 182 5.15 -17.74 5.49
CA VAL A 182 4.19 -16.63 5.35
C VAL A 182 4.22 -16.04 3.94
N MET A 183 5.42 -15.86 3.37
CA MET A 183 5.60 -15.36 2.01
C MET A 183 5.08 -16.33 0.96
N GLU A 184 5.37 -17.63 1.08
CA GLU A 184 4.83 -18.67 0.20
C GLU A 184 3.30 -18.66 0.18
N GLU A 185 2.67 -18.63 1.36
CA GLU A 185 1.21 -18.65 1.47
C GLU A 185 0.56 -17.35 1.00
N THR A 186 1.23 -16.21 1.19
CA THR A 186 0.78 -14.91 0.69
C THR A 186 0.76 -14.89 -0.83
N LEU A 187 1.86 -15.29 -1.46
CA LEU A 187 1.97 -15.35 -2.91
C LEU A 187 0.99 -16.38 -3.50
N ALA A 188 0.89 -17.56 -2.89
CA ALA A 188 -0.09 -18.57 -3.34
C ALA A 188 -1.54 -18.04 -3.26
N TYR A 189 -1.88 -17.32 -2.19
CA TYR A 189 -3.22 -16.76 -2.00
C TYR A 189 -3.54 -15.67 -3.05
N LEU A 190 -2.63 -14.72 -3.27
CA LEU A 190 -2.86 -13.60 -4.18
C LEU A 190 -2.77 -14.01 -5.66
N LEU A 191 -1.78 -14.82 -6.03
CA LEU A 191 -1.57 -15.24 -7.42
C LEU A 191 -2.62 -16.25 -7.91
N ALA A 192 -3.12 -17.13 -7.03
CA ALA A 192 -4.23 -18.02 -7.41
C ALA A 192 -5.47 -17.20 -7.82
N LYS A 193 -5.69 -16.03 -7.22
CA LYS A 193 -6.80 -15.15 -7.60
C LYS A 193 -6.53 -14.35 -8.86
N ALA A 194 -5.32 -13.84 -9.03
CA ALA A 194 -4.92 -13.17 -10.27
C ALA A 194 -5.09 -14.11 -11.48
N ALA A 195 -4.69 -15.38 -11.35
CA ALA A 195 -4.86 -16.38 -12.40
C ALA A 195 -6.35 -16.64 -12.74
N LEU A 196 -7.23 -16.67 -11.73
CA LEU A 196 -8.68 -16.83 -11.91
C LEU A 196 -9.35 -15.62 -12.56
N SER A 197 -8.83 -14.41 -12.36
CA SER A 197 -9.39 -13.18 -12.95
C SER A 197 -8.87 -12.86 -14.35
N SER A 198 -7.67 -13.33 -14.71
CA SER A 198 -6.99 -12.96 -15.96
C SER A 198 -6.76 -14.13 -16.94
N GLY A 199 -7.15 -15.37 -16.60
CA GLY A 199 -6.91 -16.55 -17.47
C GLY A 199 -5.42 -16.90 -17.62
N TYR A 200 -4.60 -16.48 -16.66
CA TYR A 200 -3.13 -16.56 -16.70
C TYR A 200 -2.64 -17.96 -16.27
N ASN A 201 -2.10 -18.73 -17.23
CA ASN A 201 -1.38 -19.99 -16.95
C ASN A 201 0.09 -19.68 -16.58
N GLY A 202 0.33 -19.26 -15.34
CA GLY A 202 1.68 -18.96 -14.84
C GLY A 202 2.51 -20.22 -14.56
N GLY A 203 3.70 -20.31 -15.15
CA GLY A 203 4.72 -21.32 -14.82
C GLY A 203 5.23 -21.19 -13.38
N GLN A 204 5.74 -22.30 -12.82
CA GLN A 204 6.18 -22.38 -11.42
C GLN A 204 7.29 -21.36 -11.10
N PRO A 205 7.22 -20.66 -9.94
CA PRO A 205 8.34 -19.87 -9.45
C PRO A 205 9.52 -20.79 -9.09
N SER A 206 10.70 -20.51 -9.63
CA SER A 206 11.95 -21.18 -9.24
C SER A 206 12.35 -20.80 -7.81
N SER A 207 12.88 -21.78 -7.08
CA SER A 207 13.36 -21.76 -5.69
C SER A 207 13.93 -20.43 -5.17
N TRP A 208 13.44 -19.99 -4.00
CA TRP A 208 13.94 -18.83 -3.25
C TRP A 208 15.06 -19.23 -2.29
N GLN A 209 16.15 -18.46 -2.27
CA GLN A 209 17.24 -18.60 -1.29
C GLN A 209 17.18 -17.49 -0.25
N ASP A 210 17.19 -17.87 1.03
CA ASP A 210 17.25 -16.97 2.19
C ASP A 210 18.62 -16.25 2.23
N THR A 211 18.59 -14.93 2.11
CA THR A 211 19.74 -14.07 2.41
C THR A 211 19.32 -12.96 3.37
N ARG A 212 19.42 -13.24 4.67
CA ARG A 212 19.34 -12.22 5.72
C ARG A 212 20.32 -11.07 5.46
N ARG A 213 19.82 -9.84 5.32
CA ARG A 213 20.53 -8.57 5.55
C ARG A 213 19.56 -7.40 5.79
N SER A 214 20.07 -6.43 6.53
CA SER A 214 19.45 -5.35 7.29
C SER A 214 18.51 -4.36 6.56
N GLU A 215 17.56 -3.88 7.37
CA GLU A 215 16.59 -2.77 7.32
C GLU A 215 16.82 -1.61 6.34
N HIS A 216 15.73 -1.15 5.67
CA HIS A 216 15.34 0.24 5.30
C HIS A 216 13.97 0.24 4.55
N HIS A 217 13.29 1.40 4.44
CA HIS A 217 11.89 1.60 3.99
C HIS A 217 11.67 1.56 2.47
N TYR A 218 10.65 0.82 1.96
CA TYR A 218 10.39 0.73 0.51
C TYR A 218 8.98 0.25 0.14
N GLN A 219 8.41 0.78 -0.94
CA GLN A 219 7.31 0.16 -1.69
C GLN A 219 7.89 -0.43 -2.99
N PHE A 220 7.77 -1.76 -3.16
CA PHE A 220 8.30 -2.50 -4.31
C PHE A 220 7.15 -3.09 -5.15
N SER A 221 7.36 -3.27 -6.46
CA SER A 221 6.70 -4.35 -7.20
C SER A 221 7.76 -5.39 -7.49
N CYS A 222 7.52 -6.65 -7.13
CA CYS A 222 8.45 -7.74 -7.41
C CYS A 222 8.09 -8.38 -8.75
N GLY A 223 9.04 -8.45 -9.69
CA GLY A 223 8.94 -9.20 -10.94
C GLY A 223 8.14 -8.53 -12.06
N ASN A 224 8.16 -9.16 -13.23
CA ASN A 224 7.37 -8.80 -14.43
C ASN A 224 5.85 -8.91 -14.23
N ASP A 225 5.38 -9.08 -13.00
CA ASP A 225 3.98 -9.29 -12.68
C ASP A 225 3.35 -7.93 -12.28
N PRO A 226 2.57 -7.29 -13.16
CA PRO A 226 2.08 -5.93 -12.94
C PRO A 226 1.06 -5.84 -11.78
N VAL A 227 0.67 -6.98 -11.25
CA VAL A 227 -0.47 -7.20 -10.37
C VAL A 227 -0.09 -7.08 -8.88
N LEU A 228 1.16 -7.35 -8.47
CA LEU A 228 1.52 -7.33 -7.04
C LEU A 228 2.18 -6.02 -6.61
N LEU A 229 1.58 -5.32 -5.65
CA LEU A 229 2.12 -4.11 -5.03
C LEU A 229 2.45 -4.36 -3.56
N TRP A 230 3.64 -3.92 -3.14
CA TRP A 230 4.06 -3.96 -1.74
C TRP A 230 3.92 -2.58 -1.12
N SER A 231 3.19 -2.45 -0.03
CA SER A 231 3.13 -1.25 0.79
C SER A 231 3.81 -1.56 2.11
N ILE A 232 4.84 -0.80 2.47
CA ILE A 232 5.61 -1.04 3.69
C ILE A 232 5.78 0.29 4.42
N ALA A 233 5.33 0.37 5.67
CA ALA A 233 5.80 1.38 6.60
C ALA A 233 6.37 0.76 7.87
N TRP A 234 7.08 1.61 8.61
CA TRP A 234 7.73 1.31 9.87
C TRP A 234 7.65 2.59 10.69
N GLU A 235 7.09 2.51 11.90
CA GLU A 235 7.27 3.54 12.91
C GLU A 235 8.63 3.32 13.61
N VAL A 236 9.34 4.43 13.87
CA VAL A 236 10.55 4.50 14.72
C VAL A 236 10.17 4.95 16.12
#